data_AF-A0A1E3E3L9-F1
#
_entry.id   AF-A0A1E3E3L9-F1
#
_cell.length_a   1.000
_cell.length_b   1.000
_cell.length_c   1.000
_cell.angle_alpha   90.00
_cell.angle_beta   90.00
_cell.angle_gamma   90.00
#
_symmetry.space_group_name_H-M   'P 1'
#
loop_
_entity.id
_entity.type
_entity.pdbx_description
1 polymer ?
#
loop_
_entity_poly.entity_id
_entity_poly.type
_entity_poly.pdbx_seq_one_letter_code
_entity_poly.pdbx_strand_id
1 'polypeptide(L)'
;MNDFVFRLMKCARAYEAFIGTKLRSKQSINAEELASIRIEAVSRFPELKSYHPTHGAESAELELFNKVLINTMLKAGFRVPANQNNGASSIYIRR
;
A
#
# COMPACT_ATOMS: atom_id res chain seq x y z
N MET A 1 -15.36 -21.57 -7.62
CA MET A 1 -14.32 -20.53 -7.45
C MET A 1 -14.66 -19.78 -6.16
N ASN A 2 -13.70 -19.57 -5.26
CA ASN A 2 -13.98 -19.10 -3.90
C ASN A 2 -14.31 -17.58 -3.92
N ASP A 3 -15.51 -17.20 -3.48
CA ASP A 3 -16.04 -15.82 -3.52
C ASP A 3 -15.13 -14.83 -2.78
N PHE A 4 -14.47 -15.29 -1.72
CA PHE A 4 -13.46 -14.54 -0.97
C PHE A 4 -12.25 -14.14 -1.83
N VAL A 5 -11.71 -15.09 -2.61
CA VAL A 5 -10.55 -14.84 -3.49
C VAL A 5 -10.92 -13.85 -4.59
N PHE A 6 -12.13 -13.96 -5.14
CA PHE A 6 -12.61 -13.04 -6.16
C PHE A 6 -12.77 -11.60 -5.64
N ARG A 7 -13.26 -11.45 -4.39
CA ARG A 7 -13.32 -10.15 -3.71
C ARG A 7 -11.93 -9.55 -3.50
N LEU A 8 -10.97 -10.33 -2.98
CA LEU A 8 -9.59 -9.87 -2.81
C LEU A 8 -8.95 -9.45 -4.15
N MET A 9 -9.17 -10.18 -5.24
CA MET A 9 -8.67 -9.80 -6.56
C MET A 9 -9.26 -8.47 -7.06
N LYS A 10 -10.54 -8.20 -6.79
CA LYS A 10 -11.15 -6.90 -7.11
C LYS A 10 -10.54 -5.78 -6.28
N CYS A 11 -10.35 -5.98 -4.98
CA CYS A 11 -9.68 -5.05 -4.08
C CYS A 11 -8.25 -4.75 -4.55
N ALA A 12 -7.47 -5.79 -4.89
CA ALA A 12 -6.09 -5.63 -5.40
C ALA A 12 -6.01 -4.69 -6.60
N ARG A 13 -6.92 -4.84 -7.57
CA ARG A 13 -6.98 -3.97 -8.76
C ARG A 13 -7.34 -2.52 -8.39
N ALA A 14 -8.27 -2.34 -7.46
CA ALA A 14 -8.66 -1.01 -6.99
C ALA A 14 -7.50 -0.32 -6.26
N TYR A 15 -6.76 -1.06 -5.43
CA TYR A 15 -5.57 -0.56 -4.74
C TYR A 15 -4.47 -0.19 -5.73
N GLU A 16 -4.16 -1.06 -6.69
CA GLU A 16 -3.14 -0.78 -7.72
C GLU A 16 -3.47 0.47 -8.52
N ALA A 17 -4.74 0.65 -8.93
CA ALA A 17 -5.17 1.85 -9.63
C ALA A 17 -5.01 3.11 -8.75
N PHE A 18 -5.46 3.06 -7.49
CA PHE A 18 -5.33 4.17 -6.55
C PHE A 18 -3.86 4.55 -6.32
N ILE A 19 -3.02 3.58 -5.98
CA ILE A 19 -1.59 3.79 -5.71
C ILE A 19 -0.90 4.30 -6.98
N GLY A 20 -1.18 3.69 -8.13
CA GLY A 20 -0.63 4.10 -9.43
C GLY A 20 -0.93 5.56 -9.76
N THR A 21 -2.14 6.05 -9.47
CA THR A 21 -2.46 7.48 -9.67
C THR A 21 -1.66 8.40 -8.75
N LYS A 22 -1.42 7.99 -7.49
CA LYS A 22 -0.65 8.77 -6.52
C LYS A 22 0.85 8.80 -6.82
N LEU A 23 1.38 7.74 -7.44
CA LEU A 23 2.78 7.63 -7.82
C LEU A 23 3.10 8.23 -9.19
N ARG A 24 2.11 8.38 -10.08
CA ARG A 24 2.33 8.76 -11.49
C ARG A 24 3.10 10.07 -11.66
N SER A 25 2.78 11.08 -10.85
CA SER A 25 3.38 12.43 -10.92
C SER A 25 4.60 12.62 -10.01
N LYS A 26 5.01 11.60 -9.26
CA LYS A 26 6.07 11.73 -8.25
C LYS A 26 7.39 11.14 -8.74
N GLN A 27 8.47 11.88 -8.54
CA GLN A 27 9.85 11.44 -8.77
C GLN A 27 10.53 10.95 -7.49
N SER A 28 10.09 11.46 -6.34
CA SER A 28 10.45 10.96 -5.03
C SER A 28 9.21 10.87 -4.13
N ILE A 29 9.27 10.02 -3.12
CA ILE A 29 8.27 9.93 -2.05
C ILE A 29 9.02 9.81 -0.73
N ASN A 30 8.60 10.54 0.29
CA ASN A 30 9.13 10.37 1.64
C ASN A 30 8.18 9.51 2.50
N ALA A 31 8.61 9.19 3.72
CA ALA A 31 7.81 8.39 4.65
C ALA A 31 6.48 9.05 5.03
N GLU A 32 6.41 10.39 5.11
CA GLU A 32 5.21 11.13 5.46
C GLU A 32 4.16 11.09 4.35
N GLU A 33 4.59 11.22 3.09
CA GLU A 33 3.73 11.08 1.92
C GLU A 33 3.22 9.64 1.77
N LEU A 34 4.06 8.66 2.08
CA LEU A 34 3.65 7.26 2.10
C LEU A 34 2.61 7.00 3.21
N ALA A 35 2.81 7.58 4.40
CA ALA A 35 1.82 7.53 5.48
C ALA A 35 0.51 8.23 5.08
N SER A 36 0.60 9.37 4.40
CA SER A 36 -0.56 10.09 3.87
C SER A 36 -1.35 9.26 2.86
N ILE A 37 -0.66 8.56 1.95
CA ILE A 37 -1.31 7.62 1.00
C ILE A 37 -2.03 6.49 1.74
N ARG A 38 -1.44 5.95 2.81
CA ARG A 38 -2.07 4.91 3.65
C ARG A 38 -3.31 5.45 4.35
N ILE A 39 -3.24 6.64 4.95
CA ILE A 39 -4.39 7.28 5.61
C ILE A 39 -5.52 7.52 4.62
N GLU A 40 -5.22 8.04 3.44
CA GLU A 40 -6.22 8.25 2.39
C GLU A 40 -6.82 6.93 1.88
N ALA A 41 -5.99 5.89 1.73
CA ALA A 41 -6.47 4.56 1.37
C ALA A 41 -7.45 4.02 2.41
N VAL A 42 -7.13 4.10 3.70
CA VAL A 42 -8.03 3.65 4.79
C VAL A 42 -9.33 4.44 4.79
N SER A 43 -9.30 5.74 4.48
CA SER A 43 -10.51 6.56 4.35
C SER A 43 -11.38 6.12 3.16
N ARG A 44 -10.75 5.80 2.02
CA ARG A 44 -11.41 5.44 0.75
C ARG A 44 -11.90 4.00 0.69
N PHE A 45 -11.18 3.07 1.32
CA PHE A 45 -11.43 1.64 1.29
C PHE A 45 -11.84 1.18 2.69
N PRO A 46 -13.15 1.10 2.98
CA PRO A 46 -13.64 0.75 4.31
C PRO A 46 -13.17 -0.65 4.75
N GLU A 47 -12.90 -1.55 3.81
CA GLU A 47 -12.40 -2.88 4.11
C GLU A 47 -11.00 -2.87 4.75
N LEU A 48 -10.19 -1.82 4.52
CA LEU A 48 -8.87 -1.65 5.15
C LEU A 48 -8.97 -1.22 6.62
N LYS A 49 -10.11 -0.69 7.06
CA LYS A 49 -10.36 -0.31 8.47
C LYS A 49 -10.59 -1.53 9.37
N SER A 50 -10.76 -2.71 8.79
CA SER A 50 -11.10 -3.94 9.48
C SER A 50 -9.89 -4.51 10.23
N TYR A 51 -9.35 -3.76 11.20
CA TYR A 51 -8.55 -4.38 12.25
C TYR A 51 -9.50 -5.33 13.00
N HIS A 52 -9.31 -6.64 12.85
CA HIS A 52 -10.02 -7.62 13.65
C HIS A 52 -9.20 -7.87 14.92
N PRO A 53 -9.53 -7.23 16.06
CA PRO A 53 -8.76 -7.35 17.30
C PRO A 53 -8.73 -8.78 17.85
N THR A 54 -9.59 -9.68 17.36
CA THR A 54 -9.65 -11.09 17.78
C THR A 54 -8.49 -11.95 17.32
N HIS A 55 -7.65 -11.50 16.39
CA HIS A 55 -6.56 -12.35 15.84
C HIS A 55 -5.15 -11.76 15.94
N GLY A 56 -4.97 -10.51 16.39
CA GLY A 56 -3.66 -9.86 16.46
C GLY A 56 -2.90 -9.75 15.12
N ALA A 57 -3.55 -10.16 14.02
CA ALA A 57 -3.00 -10.22 12.67
C ALA A 57 -3.69 -9.15 11.81
N GLU A 58 -2.92 -8.50 10.93
CA GLU A 58 -3.46 -7.58 9.91
C GLU A 58 -4.55 -8.30 9.09
N SER A 59 -5.64 -7.60 8.73
CA SER A 59 -6.66 -8.18 7.84
C SER A 59 -6.02 -8.56 6.50
N ALA A 60 -6.54 -9.59 5.84
CA ALA A 60 -6.03 -10.06 4.55
C ALA A 60 -6.00 -8.92 3.50
N GLU A 61 -6.97 -8.02 3.56
CA GLU A 61 -7.08 -6.82 2.74
C GLU A 61 -5.96 -5.81 3.03
N LEU A 62 -5.61 -5.61 4.31
CA LEU A 62 -4.52 -4.71 4.71
C LEU A 62 -3.15 -5.28 4.31
N GLU A 63 -2.93 -6.57 4.51
CA GLU A 63 -1.70 -7.25 4.06
C GLU A 63 -1.58 -7.17 2.53
N LEU A 64 -2.68 -7.43 1.83
CA LEU A 64 -2.77 -7.31 0.38
C LEU A 64 -2.47 -5.88 -0.07
N PHE A 65 -3.04 -4.87 0.58
CA PHE A 65 -2.76 -3.47 0.27
C PHE A 65 -1.28 -3.12 0.43
N ASN A 66 -0.65 -3.54 1.53
CA ASN A 66 0.78 -3.33 1.77
C ASN A 66 1.64 -3.99 0.68
N LYS A 67 1.31 -5.21 0.27
CA LYS A 67 1.97 -5.90 -0.86
C LYS A 67 1.77 -5.18 -2.19
N VAL A 68 0.54 -4.73 -2.49
CA VAL A 68 0.24 -3.99 -3.73
C VAL A 68 0.96 -2.65 -3.76
N LEU A 69 1.06 -1.94 -2.62
CA LEU A 69 1.82 -0.70 -2.49
C LEU A 69 3.28 -0.88 -2.86
N ILE A 70 3.97 -1.83 -2.23
CA ILE A 70 5.38 -2.12 -2.52
C ILE A 70 5.56 -2.53 -3.99
N ASN A 71 4.73 -3.44 -4.48
CA ASN A 71 4.82 -3.91 -5.87
C ASN A 71 4.58 -2.78 -6.88
N THR A 72 3.61 -1.90 -6.62
CA THR A 72 3.31 -0.76 -7.51
C THR A 72 4.43 0.26 -7.48
N MET A 73 5.04 0.49 -6.31
CA MET A 73 6.25 1.33 -6.19
C MET A 73 7.42 0.76 -6.99
N LEU A 74 7.68 -0.54 -6.88
CA LEU A 74 8.71 -1.22 -7.67
C LEU A 74 8.43 -1.14 -9.18
N LYS A 75 7.18 -1.41 -9.60
CA LYS A 75 6.74 -1.28 -11.00
C LYS A 75 6.89 0.15 -11.53
N ALA A 76 6.63 1.15 -10.68
CA ALA A 76 6.81 2.55 -11.03
C ALA A 76 8.28 2.98 -11.07
N GLY A 77 9.22 2.14 -10.62
CA GLY A 77 10.66 2.40 -10.64
C GLY A 77 11.23 3.00 -9.35
N PHE A 78 10.46 3.00 -8.26
CA PHE A 78 10.94 3.45 -6.95
C PHE A 78 11.84 2.40 -6.31
N ARG A 79 12.96 2.83 -5.72
CA ARG A 79 13.79 1.97 -4.86
C ARG A 79 13.23 1.97 -3.43
N VAL A 80 13.01 0.77 -2.89
CA VAL A 80 12.72 0.57 -1.46
C VAL A 80 14.06 0.57 -0.72
N PRO A 81 14.29 1.50 0.24
CA PRO A 81 15.51 1.49 1.03
C PRO A 81 15.60 0.19 1.85
N ALA A 82 16.75 -0.47 1.77
CA ALA A 82 16.99 -1.79 2.38
C ALA A 82 16.94 -1.78 3.92
N ASN A 83 16.88 -0.60 4.54
CA ASN A 83 16.96 -0.44 5.98
C ASN A 83 15.70 0.27 6.51
N GLN A 84 14.62 -0.49 6.70
CA GLN A 84 13.39 -0.01 7.36
C GLN A 84 13.55 0.17 8.89
N ASN A 85 14.77 0.00 9.42
CA ASN A 85 14.99 -0.26 10.83
C ASN A 85 15.47 0.93 11.68
N ASN A 86 15.43 2.16 11.18
CA ASN A 86 15.66 3.34 12.01
C ASN A 86 14.92 4.53 11.42
N GLY A 87 14.25 5.31 12.29
CA GLY A 87 13.37 6.44 11.97
C GLY A 87 14.03 7.65 11.29
N ALA A 88 14.95 7.42 10.36
CA ALA A 88 15.46 8.42 9.44
C ALA A 88 14.60 8.38 8.16
N SER A 89 14.08 9.55 7.79
CA SER A 89 13.26 9.84 6.62
C SER A 89 13.67 9.05 5.38
N SER A 90 13.01 7.91 5.17
CA SER A 90 13.24 7.04 4.02
C SER A 90 12.64 7.71 2.78
N ILE A 91 13.51 8.26 1.92
CA ILE A 91 13.12 8.84 0.64
C ILE A 91 13.26 7.77 -0.44
N TYR A 92 12.13 7.42 -1.05
CA TYR A 92 12.01 6.53 -2.18
C TYR A 92 12.20 7.36 -3.45
N ILE A 93 13.16 7.00 -4.30
CA ILE A 93 13.47 7.74 -5.53
C ILE A 93 13.13 6.87 -6.74
N ARG A 94 12.44 7.47 -7.70
CA ARG A 94 12.07 6.88 -9.00
C ARG A 94 13.23 7.06 -9.98
N ARG A 95 13.65 5.95 -10.59
CA ARG A 95 14.72 5.94 -11.60
C ARG A 95 14.24 6.35 -12.98
#